data_AF-A0A3L7YAE3-F1
#
_entry.id   AF-A0A3L7YAE3-F1
#
_cell.length_a   1.000
_cell.length_b   1.000
_cell.length_c   1.000
_cell.angle_alpha   90.00
_cell.angle_beta   90.00
_cell.angle_gamma   90.00
#
_symmetry.space_group_name_H-M   'P 1'
#
loop_
_entity.id
_entity.type
_entity.pdbx_description
1 polymer ?
#
loop_
_entity_poly.entity_id
_entity_poly.type
_entity_poly.pdbx_seq_one_letter_code
_entity_poly.pdbx_strand_id
1 'polypeptide(L)'
;MQSFRSTSCGLRTEALWLALPCAVLLAASLACSFTLAAADSPYLTPQAAAAPTAVSMQPQTPSVLSAPLGITPLPTLLPFLTAQAATEAAPIDIASLRPNAKIFTAAFAGSPPVIDGDISDWPELTGQITAAVYQPENWSGSADLSAVFATAWDRNNLYLALNVTDDVHVQTEQGRDLFKGDGAELLLDANLAQDADFPFPNFDDYQIGLSAGALQANAPAAQAYRWYPLEQAASLPDVLVAARPTASGYQLEAAIPWRVLGVSIEDQRSFGFVVSVSDNDTPNTADQQTLLSSTPRRNLGDPTTWDLLQLND
;
A
#
# COMPACT_ATOMS: atom_id res chain seq x y z
N MET A 1 -47.77 -65.61 39.08
CA MET A 1 -47.80 -64.75 40.29
C MET A 1 -47.29 -63.39 39.87
N GLN A 2 -48.20 -62.56 39.37
CA GLN A 2 -48.89 -61.46 40.08
C GLN A 2 -48.09 -60.16 40.00
N SER A 3 -48.64 -59.24 39.19
CA SER A 3 -48.20 -57.87 38.97
C SER A 3 -48.33 -57.01 40.22
N PHE A 4 -47.49 -55.99 40.34
CA PHE A 4 -47.92 -54.75 40.98
C PHE A 4 -47.48 -53.53 40.16
N ARG A 5 -48.49 -52.82 39.66
CA ARG A 5 -48.46 -51.42 39.26
C ARG A 5 -48.30 -50.56 40.52
N SER A 6 -47.58 -49.45 40.44
CA SER A 6 -47.77 -48.31 41.35
C SER A 6 -48.17 -47.08 40.56
N THR A 7 -49.46 -46.77 40.69
CA THR A 7 -50.07 -45.46 40.98
C THR A 7 -49.48 -44.18 40.38
N SER A 8 -50.25 -43.66 39.44
CA SER A 8 -50.47 -42.26 39.07
C SER A 8 -50.75 -41.32 40.25
N CYS A 9 -50.29 -40.06 40.13
CA CYS A 9 -51.13 -38.90 40.42
C CYS A 9 -50.65 -37.71 39.57
N GLY A 10 -51.53 -37.17 38.75
CA GLY A 10 -51.37 -35.88 38.09
C GLY A 10 -52.62 -35.04 38.35
N LEU A 11 -52.48 -33.72 38.42
CA LEU A 11 -53.53 -32.72 38.18
C LEU A 11 -52.82 -31.35 38.11
N ARG A 12 -52.83 -30.71 36.94
CA ARG A 12 -53.76 -29.65 36.47
C ARG A 12 -53.38 -28.24 36.99
N THR A 13 -53.00 -27.30 36.10
CA THR A 13 -53.85 -26.22 35.51
C THR A 13 -54.53 -25.36 36.61
N GLU A 14 -54.39 -24.04 36.74
CA GLU A 14 -54.38 -22.93 35.76
C GLU A 14 -53.75 -21.65 36.35
N ALA A 15 -53.46 -20.70 35.46
CA ALA A 15 -53.23 -19.29 35.72
C ALA A 15 -54.40 -18.61 36.44
N LEU A 16 -54.11 -17.58 37.25
CA LEU A 16 -55.02 -16.45 37.38
C LEU A 16 -54.27 -15.15 37.67
N TRP A 17 -54.70 -14.15 36.91
CA TRP A 17 -54.35 -12.75 36.89
C TRP A 17 -54.72 -12.00 38.17
N LEU A 18 -53.98 -10.93 38.49
CA LEU A 18 -54.45 -9.64 39.07
C LEU A 18 -53.23 -8.69 39.09
N ALA A 19 -53.13 -7.76 38.14
CA ALA A 19 -53.75 -6.42 38.11
C ALA A 19 -53.03 -5.39 38.99
N LEU A 20 -52.57 -4.33 38.31
CA LEU A 20 -51.92 -3.11 38.78
C LEU A 20 -52.65 -2.41 39.94
N PRO A 21 -51.97 -1.43 40.57
CA PRO A 21 -52.53 -0.09 40.46
C PRO A 21 -51.58 0.93 39.84
N CYS A 22 -52.19 1.74 38.96
CA CYS A 22 -51.74 3.04 38.50
C CYS A 22 -51.23 3.91 39.65
N ALA A 23 -50.07 4.53 39.45
CA ALA A 23 -49.75 5.82 40.02
C ALA A 23 -49.18 6.69 38.90
N VAL A 24 -50.06 7.54 38.37
CA VAL A 24 -49.75 8.73 37.58
C VAL A 24 -49.03 9.71 38.49
N LEU A 25 -47.85 10.22 38.10
CA LEU A 25 -47.39 11.55 38.55
C LEU A 25 -46.20 12.08 37.71
N LEU A 26 -46.56 13.11 36.94
CA LEU A 26 -45.82 14.28 36.45
C LEU A 26 -44.49 14.13 35.69
N ALA A 27 -44.55 14.60 34.45
CA ALA A 27 -43.44 15.09 33.65
C ALA A 27 -42.62 16.17 34.40
N ALA A 28 -41.31 15.98 34.40
CA ALA A 28 -40.33 17.07 34.55
C ALA A 28 -39.25 16.84 33.48
N SER A 29 -39.36 17.59 32.38
CA SER A 29 -38.28 17.74 31.41
C SER A 29 -37.14 18.52 32.06
N LEU A 30 -36.10 17.83 32.54
CA LEU A 30 -34.81 18.47 32.77
C LEU A 30 -34.08 18.56 31.43
N ALA A 31 -34.18 19.74 30.82
CA ALA A 31 -33.19 20.18 29.86
C ALA A 31 -31.85 20.29 30.61
N CYS A 32 -30.91 19.38 30.33
CA CYS A 32 -29.50 19.62 30.66
C CYS A 32 -28.98 20.69 29.72
N SER A 33 -29.16 21.95 30.12
CA SER A 33 -28.39 23.08 29.60
C SER A 33 -26.94 22.88 30.04
N PHE A 34 -26.11 22.29 29.18
CA PHE A 34 -24.67 22.41 29.33
C PHE A 34 -24.29 23.85 28.98
N THR A 35 -24.13 24.67 30.02
CA THR A 35 -23.42 25.94 29.93
C THR A 35 -21.97 25.64 29.56
N LEU A 36 -21.56 26.11 28.39
CA LEU A 36 -20.17 26.21 27.98
C LEU A 36 -19.45 27.09 29.02
N ALA A 37 -18.71 26.48 29.94
CA ALA A 37 -17.76 27.22 30.77
C ALA A 37 -16.59 27.60 29.86
N ALA A 38 -16.51 28.89 29.52
CA ALA A 38 -15.32 29.47 28.91
C ALA A 38 -14.14 29.23 29.86
N ALA A 39 -13.18 28.42 29.42
CA ALA A 39 -11.88 28.35 30.07
C ALA A 39 -11.14 29.66 29.80
N ASP A 40 -10.91 30.42 30.87
CA ASP A 40 -10.01 31.57 30.88
C ASP A 40 -8.63 31.13 30.41
N SER A 41 -8.30 31.51 29.17
CA SER A 41 -6.93 31.54 28.68
C SER A 41 -6.29 32.85 29.17
N PRO A 42 -5.12 32.84 29.82
CA PRO A 42 -4.39 34.07 30.04
C PRO A 42 -3.92 34.61 28.69
N TYR A 43 -4.56 35.69 28.25
CA TYR A 43 -4.10 36.53 27.15
C TYR A 43 -2.68 37.02 27.46
N LEU A 44 -1.69 36.50 26.74
CA LEU A 44 -0.46 37.23 26.50
C LEU A 44 -0.80 38.37 25.56
N THR A 45 -0.80 39.58 26.11
CA THR A 45 -0.92 40.83 25.37
C THR A 45 0.16 40.92 24.28
N PRO A 46 -0.17 41.26 23.02
CA PRO A 46 0.83 41.70 22.08
C PRO A 46 1.33 43.08 22.52
N GLN A 47 2.60 43.15 22.90
CA GLN A 47 3.29 44.41 23.07
C GLN A 47 3.43 45.08 21.70
N ALA A 48 2.84 46.27 21.55
CA ALA A 48 2.99 47.10 20.37
C ALA A 48 4.47 47.48 20.19
N ALA A 49 5.13 46.85 19.22
CA ALA A 49 6.40 47.34 18.70
C ALA A 49 6.11 48.54 17.79
N ALA A 50 6.74 49.67 18.09
CA ALA A 50 6.67 50.88 17.30
C ALA A 50 7.12 50.62 15.85
N ALA A 51 6.35 51.12 14.89
CA ALA A 51 6.69 51.13 13.48
C ALA A 51 7.97 51.95 13.24
N PRO A 52 8.96 51.46 12.46
CA PRO A 52 9.99 52.34 11.94
C PRO A 52 9.42 53.19 10.81
N THR A 53 9.64 54.49 10.94
CA THR A 53 9.38 55.53 9.93
C THR A 53 9.95 55.13 8.57
N ALA A 54 9.12 55.11 7.53
CA ALA A 54 9.57 55.02 6.15
C ALA A 54 10.35 56.30 5.78
N VAL A 55 11.66 56.18 5.60
CA VAL A 55 12.48 57.21 4.97
C VAL A 55 12.46 56.97 3.46
N SER A 56 11.94 57.96 2.73
CA SER A 56 12.08 58.06 1.28
C SER A 56 13.56 58.17 0.92
N MET A 57 14.09 57.19 0.18
CA MET A 57 15.39 57.32 -0.48
C MET A 57 15.20 57.20 -1.99
N GLN A 58 15.57 58.28 -2.67
CA GLN A 58 15.57 58.46 -4.11
C GLN A 58 16.60 57.52 -4.78
N PRO A 59 16.36 57.00 -6.00
CA PRO A 59 17.37 56.22 -6.71
C PRO A 59 18.52 57.12 -7.16
N GLN A 60 19.74 56.84 -6.72
CA GLN A 60 20.96 57.34 -7.36
C GLN A 60 21.68 56.19 -8.06
N THR A 61 21.89 56.34 -9.35
CA THR A 61 22.67 55.47 -10.22
C THR A 61 24.17 55.56 -9.88
N PRO A 62 24.87 54.45 -9.61
CA PRO A 62 26.32 54.44 -9.67
C PRO A 62 26.78 54.18 -11.10
N SER A 63 27.40 55.19 -11.70
CA SER A 63 28.32 55.01 -12.82
C SER A 63 29.69 54.58 -12.29
N VAL A 64 30.31 53.68 -13.06
CA VAL A 64 31.74 53.42 -13.28
C VAL A 64 32.13 51.96 -13.00
N LEU A 65 32.28 51.25 -14.12
CA LEU A 65 32.82 49.91 -14.25
C LEU A 65 34.35 49.97 -14.03
N SER A 66 34.86 49.30 -13.02
CA SER A 66 36.30 49.03 -12.86
C SER A 66 36.59 47.64 -13.41
N ALA A 67 37.59 47.56 -14.30
CA ALA A 67 37.95 46.37 -15.09
C ALA A 67 38.24 45.11 -14.24
N PRO A 68 38.00 43.89 -14.79
CA PRO A 68 38.32 42.66 -14.08
C PRO A 68 39.83 42.41 -14.05
N LEU A 69 40.33 42.01 -12.89
CA LEU A 69 41.67 41.45 -12.73
C LEU A 69 41.78 40.16 -13.56
N GLY A 70 42.88 40.06 -14.31
CA GLY A 70 43.14 39.00 -15.26
C GLY A 70 43.07 37.61 -14.64
N ILE A 71 42.17 36.81 -15.18
CA ILE A 71 42.15 35.36 -15.00
C ILE A 71 42.69 34.79 -16.32
N THR A 72 43.86 34.16 -16.27
CA THR A 72 44.44 33.42 -17.40
C THR A 72 43.52 32.25 -17.76
N PRO A 73 43.07 32.09 -19.01
CA PRO A 73 42.27 30.93 -19.40
C PRO A 73 43.14 29.67 -19.32
N LEU A 74 42.65 28.68 -18.56
CA LEU A 74 43.18 27.32 -18.51
C LEU A 74 43.11 26.72 -19.93
N PRO A 75 44.13 25.96 -20.40
CA PRO A 75 44.10 25.41 -21.75
C PRO A 75 42.91 24.47 -21.91
N THR A 76 42.08 24.76 -22.90
CA THR A 76 40.95 23.95 -23.32
C THR A 76 41.45 22.59 -23.82
N LEU A 77 41.53 21.61 -22.92
CA LEU A 77 41.61 20.20 -23.29
C LEU A 77 40.23 19.80 -23.82
N LEU A 78 40.01 19.92 -25.13
CA LEU A 78 38.95 19.19 -25.82
C LEU A 78 39.40 17.72 -25.88
N PRO A 79 38.82 16.79 -25.11
CA PRO A 79 39.04 15.38 -25.40
C PRO A 79 38.21 15.06 -26.64
N PHE A 80 38.85 14.34 -27.56
CA PHE A 80 38.24 13.73 -28.72
C PHE A 80 36.98 12.93 -28.29
N LEU A 81 35.80 13.51 -28.51
CA LEU A 81 34.55 12.75 -28.60
C LEU A 81 34.51 12.11 -29.99
N THR A 82 35.35 11.11 -30.21
CA THR A 82 34.96 10.06 -31.15
C THR A 82 33.76 9.36 -30.52
N ALA A 83 32.58 9.65 -31.04
CA ALA A 83 31.38 8.85 -30.77
C ALA A 83 31.71 7.41 -31.18
N GLN A 84 32.14 6.60 -30.20
CA GLN A 84 32.18 5.17 -30.34
C GLN A 84 30.73 4.77 -30.58
N ALA A 85 30.42 4.34 -31.81
CA ALA A 85 29.12 3.77 -32.10
C ALA A 85 28.84 2.70 -31.03
N ALA A 86 27.77 2.90 -30.26
CA ALA A 86 27.32 1.90 -29.30
C ALA A 86 27.05 0.64 -30.12
N THR A 87 27.93 -0.34 -30.02
CA THR A 87 27.62 -1.70 -30.45
C THR A 87 26.43 -2.13 -29.63
N GLU A 88 25.29 -2.30 -30.30
CA GLU A 88 24.09 -2.92 -29.74
C GLU A 88 24.54 -4.22 -29.05
N ALA A 89 24.50 -4.22 -27.72
CA ALA A 89 24.88 -5.38 -26.95
C ALA A 89 23.93 -6.53 -27.32
N ALA A 90 24.46 -7.76 -27.40
CA ALA A 90 23.61 -8.92 -27.61
C ALA A 90 22.52 -8.96 -26.52
N PRO A 91 21.28 -9.37 -26.85
CA PRO A 91 20.22 -9.52 -25.86
C PRO A 91 20.70 -10.42 -24.72
N ILE A 92 20.44 -9.98 -23.49
CA ILE A 92 20.76 -10.75 -22.29
C ILE A 92 19.89 -12.01 -22.21
N ASP A 93 20.47 -13.15 -21.86
CA ASP A 93 19.73 -14.40 -21.67
C ASP A 93 19.18 -14.47 -20.24
N ILE A 94 18.05 -13.80 -20.02
CA ILE A 94 17.36 -13.77 -18.72
C ILE A 94 17.06 -15.18 -18.21
N ALA A 95 16.71 -16.12 -19.09
CA ALA A 95 16.38 -17.49 -18.68
C ALA A 95 17.61 -18.20 -18.10
N SER A 96 18.80 -17.98 -18.69
CA SER A 96 20.05 -18.52 -18.14
C SER A 96 20.47 -17.84 -16.84
N LEU A 97 20.22 -16.54 -16.67
CA LEU A 97 20.57 -15.81 -15.45
C LEU A 97 19.58 -16.08 -14.31
N ARG A 98 18.31 -16.37 -14.64
CA ARG A 98 17.20 -16.59 -13.70
C ARG A 98 16.56 -17.97 -13.88
N PRO A 99 17.33 -19.07 -13.83
CA PRO A 99 16.85 -20.40 -14.23
C PRO A 99 15.76 -20.98 -13.32
N ASN A 100 15.63 -20.46 -12.09
CA ASN A 100 14.65 -20.91 -11.11
C ASN A 100 13.46 -19.94 -10.97
N ALA A 101 13.38 -18.90 -11.79
CA ALA A 101 12.29 -17.93 -11.71
C ALA A 101 11.02 -18.48 -12.33
N LYS A 102 9.93 -18.41 -11.57
CA LYS A 102 8.58 -18.55 -12.11
C LYS A 102 8.27 -17.33 -12.96
N ILE A 103 7.55 -17.54 -14.06
CA ILE A 103 7.10 -16.45 -14.93
C ILE A 103 5.60 -16.24 -14.68
N PHE A 104 5.25 -15.03 -14.27
CA PHE A 104 3.89 -14.50 -14.28
C PHE A 104 3.69 -13.66 -15.54
N THR A 105 2.45 -13.53 -16.00
CA THR A 105 2.12 -12.78 -17.21
C THR A 105 1.13 -11.67 -16.92
N ALA A 106 1.38 -10.47 -17.43
CA ALA A 106 0.39 -9.43 -17.55
C ALA A 106 -0.08 -9.35 -19.00
N ALA A 107 -1.37 -9.54 -19.23
CA ALA A 107 -1.97 -9.36 -20.56
C ALA A 107 -2.29 -7.89 -20.81
N PHE A 108 -2.22 -7.47 -22.07
CA PHE A 108 -2.57 -6.11 -22.46
C PHE A 108 -4.08 -5.86 -22.26
N ALA A 109 -4.40 -4.87 -21.44
CA ALA A 109 -5.74 -4.43 -21.13
C ALA A 109 -6.21 -3.42 -22.19
N GLY A 110 -6.73 -3.92 -23.31
CA GLY A 110 -7.35 -3.08 -24.34
C GLY A 110 -8.56 -2.28 -23.83
N SER A 111 -9.17 -2.74 -22.74
CA SER A 111 -10.07 -1.96 -21.89
C SER A 111 -9.54 -2.07 -20.46
N PRO A 112 -9.02 -0.98 -19.86
CA PRO A 112 -8.50 -1.00 -18.50
C PRO A 112 -9.55 -1.45 -17.48
N PRO A 113 -9.15 -2.20 -16.43
CA PRO A 113 -10.05 -2.53 -15.33
C PRO A 113 -10.49 -1.26 -14.58
N VAL A 114 -11.68 -1.30 -14.00
CA VAL A 114 -12.20 -0.21 -13.18
C VAL A 114 -11.71 -0.41 -11.75
N ILE A 115 -10.76 0.42 -11.30
CA ILE A 115 -10.20 0.33 -9.95
C ILE A 115 -11.22 0.78 -8.91
N ASP A 116 -12.05 -0.15 -8.43
CA ASP A 116 -13.14 0.12 -7.49
C ASP A 116 -13.23 -0.91 -6.34
N GLY A 117 -12.31 -1.88 -6.31
CA GLY A 117 -12.17 -2.94 -5.33
C GLY A 117 -13.05 -4.16 -5.61
N ASP A 118 -13.63 -4.27 -6.80
CA ASP A 118 -14.44 -5.41 -7.27
C ASP A 118 -13.76 -6.08 -8.46
N ILE A 119 -13.22 -7.27 -8.23
CA ILE A 119 -12.42 -7.97 -9.24
C ILE A 119 -13.28 -8.66 -10.33
N SER A 120 -14.59 -8.40 -10.40
CA SER A 120 -15.48 -9.09 -11.33
C SER A 120 -15.23 -8.80 -12.81
N ASP A 121 -14.51 -7.72 -13.13
CA ASP A 121 -14.06 -7.39 -14.48
C ASP A 121 -12.68 -7.99 -14.84
N TRP A 122 -12.03 -8.65 -13.89
CA TRP A 122 -10.75 -9.33 -14.11
C TRP A 122 -10.91 -10.75 -14.69
N PRO A 123 -9.92 -11.23 -15.47
CA PRO A 123 -9.81 -12.65 -15.78
C PRO A 123 -9.54 -13.47 -14.51
N GLU A 124 -9.47 -14.80 -14.64
CA GLU A 124 -9.11 -15.67 -13.52
C GLU A 124 -7.79 -15.26 -12.86
N LEU A 125 -7.81 -15.11 -11.53
CA LEU A 125 -6.64 -14.83 -10.71
C LEU A 125 -5.80 -16.10 -10.54
N THR A 126 -4.76 -16.23 -11.37
CA THR A 126 -3.93 -17.44 -11.44
C THR A 126 -2.65 -17.36 -10.58
N GLY A 127 -2.24 -16.16 -10.19
CA GLY A 127 -1.16 -15.95 -9.23
C GLY A 127 -1.56 -16.44 -7.85
N GLN A 128 -0.67 -17.15 -7.15
CA GLN A 128 -0.91 -17.70 -5.82
C GLN A 128 0.11 -17.10 -4.85
N ILE A 129 -0.33 -16.73 -3.66
CA ILE A 129 0.48 -16.18 -2.56
C ILE A 129 0.27 -17.10 -1.36
N THR A 130 1.22 -18.02 -1.16
CA THR A 130 1.09 -19.11 -0.20
C THR A 130 2.39 -19.42 0.55
N ALA A 131 3.49 -18.71 0.26
CA ALA A 131 4.77 -18.98 0.90
C ALA A 131 4.99 -18.03 2.08
N ALA A 132 4.96 -18.53 3.30
CA ALA A 132 5.28 -17.74 4.49
C ALA A 132 6.79 -17.44 4.55
N VAL A 133 7.14 -16.16 4.46
CA VAL A 133 8.53 -15.66 4.35
C VAL A 133 8.94 -14.75 5.52
N TYR A 134 8.02 -14.40 6.41
CA TYR A 134 8.28 -13.67 7.65
C TYR A 134 7.45 -14.28 8.79
N GLN A 135 8.10 -14.61 9.92
CA GLN A 135 7.47 -15.24 11.09
C GLN A 135 6.44 -16.35 10.72
N PRO A 136 6.84 -17.37 9.93
CA PRO A 136 5.93 -18.43 9.46
C PRO A 136 5.28 -19.24 10.59
N GLU A 137 5.84 -19.20 11.80
CA GLU A 137 5.27 -19.80 13.00
C GLU A 137 3.94 -19.17 13.46
N ASN A 138 3.64 -17.95 13.02
CA ASN A 138 2.37 -17.27 13.32
C ASN A 138 1.27 -17.66 12.33
N TRP A 139 1.64 -18.15 11.13
CA TRP A 139 0.67 -18.49 10.10
C TRP A 139 -0.01 -19.83 10.38
N SER A 140 -1.34 -19.83 10.55
CA SER A 140 -2.12 -21.00 10.96
C SER A 140 -2.81 -21.74 9.81
N GLY A 141 -2.68 -21.27 8.57
CA GLY A 141 -3.11 -21.94 7.34
C GLY A 141 -3.81 -21.01 6.36
N SER A 142 -4.39 -21.53 5.27
CA SER A 142 -4.95 -20.66 4.22
C SER A 142 -6.21 -19.87 4.64
N ALA A 143 -6.84 -20.25 5.75
CA ALA A 143 -7.98 -19.53 6.33
C ALA A 143 -7.57 -18.38 7.26
N ASP A 144 -6.32 -18.40 7.72
CA ASP A 144 -5.64 -17.35 8.48
C ASP A 144 -5.25 -16.25 7.49
N LEU A 145 -4.31 -16.57 6.59
CA LEU A 145 -3.96 -15.72 5.47
C LEU A 145 -3.73 -16.55 4.20
N SER A 146 -4.29 -16.11 3.08
CA SER A 146 -3.88 -16.54 1.73
C SER A 146 -4.35 -15.53 0.70
N ALA A 147 -3.70 -15.49 -0.46
CA ALA A 147 -4.17 -14.62 -1.53
C ALA A 147 -3.94 -15.23 -2.92
N VAL A 148 -4.81 -14.83 -3.84
CA VAL A 148 -4.61 -15.03 -5.28
C VAL A 148 -4.55 -13.67 -5.96
N PHE A 149 -3.84 -13.59 -7.08
CA PHE A 149 -3.70 -12.35 -7.82
C PHE A 149 -3.73 -12.52 -9.33
N ALA A 150 -4.04 -11.44 -10.03
CA ALA A 150 -3.90 -11.29 -11.47
C ALA A 150 -3.16 -10.00 -11.77
N THR A 151 -2.43 -9.98 -12.88
CA THR A 151 -1.78 -8.79 -13.42
C THR A 151 -2.28 -8.50 -14.82
N ALA A 152 -2.44 -7.23 -15.14
CA ALA A 152 -2.71 -6.73 -16.48
C ALA A 152 -1.87 -5.49 -16.72
N TRP A 153 -1.76 -5.04 -17.97
CA TRP A 153 -1.04 -3.79 -18.25
C TRP A 153 -1.65 -3.03 -19.41
N ASP A 154 -1.46 -1.73 -19.43
CA ASP A 154 -1.61 -0.93 -20.64
C ASP A 154 -0.41 0.01 -20.80
N ARG A 155 -0.47 0.93 -21.77
CA ARG A 155 0.63 1.89 -22.01
C ARG A 155 0.90 2.85 -20.84
N ASN A 156 -0.03 2.99 -19.91
CA ASN A 156 0.05 3.95 -18.81
C ASN A 156 0.31 3.27 -17.47
N ASN A 157 -0.23 2.08 -17.23
CA ASN A 157 -0.22 1.43 -15.92
C ASN A 157 0.12 -0.06 -15.99
N LEU A 158 0.77 -0.52 -14.93
CA LEU A 158 0.68 -1.89 -14.46
C LEU A 158 -0.55 -1.99 -13.56
N TYR A 159 -1.37 -3.01 -13.77
CA TYR A 159 -2.53 -3.30 -12.94
C TYR A 159 -2.31 -4.55 -12.12
N LEU A 160 -2.78 -4.54 -10.87
CA LEU A 160 -2.75 -5.68 -9.96
C LEU A 160 -4.12 -5.82 -9.28
N ALA A 161 -4.69 -7.02 -9.31
CA ALA A 161 -5.85 -7.38 -8.51
C ALA A 161 -5.49 -8.51 -7.55
N LEU A 162 -5.96 -8.43 -6.32
CA LEU A 162 -5.84 -9.46 -5.29
C LEU A 162 -7.21 -9.81 -4.74
N ASN A 163 -7.41 -11.10 -4.49
CA ASN A 163 -8.44 -11.60 -3.58
C ASN A 163 -7.73 -12.23 -2.39
N VAL A 164 -7.86 -11.60 -1.23
CA VAL A 164 -7.19 -11.96 0.01
C VAL A 164 -8.20 -12.64 0.93
N THR A 165 -7.85 -13.83 1.39
CA THR A 165 -8.48 -14.48 2.54
C THR A 165 -7.68 -14.10 3.78
N ASP A 166 -8.37 -13.56 4.77
CA ASP A 166 -7.83 -12.99 6.00
C ASP A 166 -8.95 -13.08 7.06
N ASP A 167 -8.69 -13.72 8.20
CA ASP A 167 -9.68 -13.87 9.26
C ASP A 167 -9.83 -12.62 10.14
N VAL A 168 -8.80 -11.78 10.26
CA VAL A 168 -8.85 -10.52 11.02
C VAL A 168 -8.04 -9.39 10.36
N HIS A 169 -8.73 -8.58 9.57
CA HIS A 169 -8.11 -7.37 8.99
C HIS A 169 -7.90 -6.23 10.02
N VAL A 170 -6.64 -5.93 10.34
CA VAL A 170 -6.13 -4.79 11.13
C VAL A 170 -5.09 -3.96 10.37
N GLN A 171 -5.53 -2.80 9.91
CA GLN A 171 -4.64 -1.76 9.38
C GLN A 171 -4.85 -0.43 10.10
N THR A 172 -3.99 -0.12 11.07
CA THR A 172 -3.99 1.16 11.80
C THR A 172 -3.03 2.19 11.24
N GLU A 173 -2.05 1.75 10.45
CA GLU A 173 -0.92 2.56 10.01
C GLU A 173 -1.12 3.11 8.60
N GLN A 174 -0.28 4.09 8.26
CA GLN A 174 -0.33 4.78 6.97
C GLN A 174 1.09 5.14 6.52
N GLY A 175 1.24 5.47 5.23
CA GLY A 175 2.52 5.93 4.67
C GLY A 175 3.66 4.95 4.92
N ARG A 176 4.75 5.42 5.54
CA ARG A 176 5.96 4.61 5.74
C ARG A 176 5.73 3.36 6.60
N ASP A 177 4.77 3.40 7.52
CA ASP A 177 4.52 2.33 8.48
C ASP A 177 3.46 1.31 8.02
N LEU A 178 2.99 1.42 6.76
CA LEU A 178 1.95 0.55 6.17
C LEU A 178 2.18 -0.95 6.38
N PHE A 179 3.45 -1.37 6.37
CA PHE A 179 3.87 -2.77 6.43
C PHE A 179 3.54 -3.45 7.77
N LYS A 180 3.17 -2.67 8.80
CA LYS A 180 2.86 -3.16 10.14
C LYS A 180 1.41 -3.62 10.32
N GLY A 181 0.58 -3.56 9.29
CA GLY A 181 -0.78 -4.07 9.33
C GLY A 181 -1.09 -4.86 8.06
N ASP A 182 -2.35 -5.19 7.87
CA ASP A 182 -2.78 -5.91 6.67
C ASP A 182 -2.67 -5.06 5.41
N GLY A 183 -2.10 -5.68 4.38
CA GLY A 183 -1.86 -5.02 3.11
C GLY A 183 -1.10 -5.91 2.14
N ALA A 184 -0.90 -5.39 0.94
CA ALA A 184 -0.11 -6.03 -0.10
C ALA A 184 1.20 -5.29 -0.33
N GLU A 185 2.19 -6.02 -0.84
CA GLU A 185 3.49 -5.50 -1.26
C GLU A 185 3.81 -6.00 -2.67
N LEU A 186 4.35 -5.10 -3.50
CA LEU A 186 4.95 -5.40 -4.80
C LEU A 186 6.46 -5.15 -4.73
N LEU A 187 7.25 -6.17 -5.06
CA LEU A 187 8.65 -6.00 -5.45
C LEU A 187 8.74 -6.01 -6.97
N LEU A 188 9.43 -5.03 -7.54
CA LEU A 188 9.63 -4.93 -8.98
C LEU A 188 11.06 -4.51 -9.29
N ASP A 189 11.78 -5.34 -10.04
CA ASP A 189 13.01 -4.95 -10.72
C ASP A 189 12.60 -4.37 -12.08
N ALA A 190 12.74 -3.06 -12.19
CA ALA A 190 12.28 -2.26 -13.30
C ALA A 190 13.31 -2.11 -14.41
N ASN A 191 14.51 -2.71 -14.35
CA ASN A 191 15.48 -2.71 -15.45
C ASN A 191 16.25 -4.03 -15.57
N LEU A 192 15.53 -5.13 -15.37
CA LEU A 192 16.02 -6.50 -15.44
C LEU A 192 17.01 -6.78 -16.59
N ALA A 193 16.79 -6.21 -17.78
CA ALA A 193 17.65 -6.46 -18.92
C ALA A 193 19.10 -5.93 -18.74
N GLN A 194 19.29 -4.95 -17.86
CA GLN A 194 20.58 -4.33 -17.61
C GLN A 194 21.40 -5.10 -16.56
N ASP A 195 20.76 -5.66 -15.53
CA ASP A 195 21.44 -6.20 -14.36
C ASP A 195 20.72 -7.38 -13.68
N ALA A 196 20.07 -8.26 -14.47
CA ALA A 196 19.38 -9.45 -13.99
C ALA A 196 20.17 -10.35 -13.02
N ASP A 197 21.50 -10.31 -13.04
CA ASP A 197 22.41 -11.08 -12.18
C ASP A 197 23.01 -10.28 -11.01
N PHE A 198 22.62 -9.02 -10.82
CA PHE A 198 23.12 -8.16 -9.76
C PHE A 198 22.34 -8.39 -8.44
N PRO A 199 22.99 -8.89 -7.37
CA PRO A 199 22.29 -9.42 -6.19
C PRO A 199 22.02 -8.39 -5.10
N PHE A 200 21.97 -7.09 -5.45
CA PHE A 200 21.72 -6.02 -4.48
C PHE A 200 20.71 -5.03 -5.05
N PRO A 201 19.75 -4.54 -4.23
CA PRO A 201 18.79 -3.56 -4.69
C PRO A 201 19.47 -2.25 -5.09
N ASN A 202 19.06 -1.69 -6.20
CA ASN A 202 19.60 -0.47 -6.79
C ASN A 202 18.48 0.57 -7.04
N PHE A 203 18.66 1.52 -7.98
CA PHE A 203 17.70 2.60 -8.25
C PHE A 203 16.47 2.19 -9.06
N ASP A 204 16.46 1.02 -9.68
CA ASP A 204 15.33 0.48 -10.45
C ASP A 204 14.66 -0.71 -9.75
N ASP A 205 15.12 -1.07 -8.55
CA ASP A 205 14.46 -2.02 -7.67
C ASP A 205 13.47 -1.33 -6.73
N TYR A 206 12.19 -1.63 -6.92
CA TYR A 206 11.09 -1.02 -6.18
C TYR A 206 10.51 -1.98 -5.14
N GLN A 207 10.20 -1.43 -3.96
CA GLN A 207 9.30 -2.04 -2.98
C GLN A 207 8.14 -1.07 -2.76
N ILE A 208 6.93 -1.46 -3.14
CA ILE A 208 5.72 -0.64 -3.03
C ILE A 208 4.71 -1.36 -2.16
N GLY A 209 4.19 -0.67 -1.15
CA GLY A 209 3.07 -1.09 -0.34
C GLY A 209 1.76 -0.59 -0.90
N LEU A 210 0.75 -1.46 -0.89
CA LEU A 210 -0.62 -1.19 -1.29
C LEU A 210 -1.53 -1.58 -0.12
N SER A 211 -2.23 -0.62 0.45
CA SER A 211 -3.11 -0.88 1.59
C SER A 211 -4.56 -0.75 1.19
N ALA A 212 -5.39 -1.66 1.70
CA ALA A 212 -6.85 -1.56 1.67
C ALA A 212 -7.41 -0.50 2.64
N GLY A 213 -6.53 0.14 3.43
CA GLY A 213 -6.94 0.93 4.58
C GLY A 213 -7.55 0.05 5.67
N ALA A 214 -8.33 0.63 6.56
CA ALA A 214 -9.00 -0.13 7.63
C ALA A 214 -10.35 -0.74 7.22
N LEU A 215 -10.73 -0.64 5.92
CA LEU A 215 -12.01 -1.13 5.37
C LEU A 215 -13.27 -0.64 6.12
N GLN A 216 -13.16 0.51 6.79
CA GLN A 216 -14.21 1.13 7.61
C GLN A 216 -14.39 2.59 7.23
N ALA A 217 -15.62 3.10 7.37
CA ALA A 217 -15.90 4.51 7.14
C ALA A 217 -15.16 5.41 8.15
N ASN A 218 -14.55 6.50 7.69
CA ASN A 218 -13.78 7.46 8.50
C ASN A 218 -12.53 6.88 9.18
N ALA A 219 -11.95 5.82 8.63
CA ALA A 219 -10.71 5.20 9.08
C ALA A 219 -9.60 5.38 8.00
N PRO A 220 -8.34 4.92 8.24
CA PRO A 220 -7.31 4.96 7.21
C PRO A 220 -7.84 4.46 5.86
N ALA A 221 -7.63 5.27 4.81
CA ALA A 221 -8.10 4.97 3.48
C ALA A 221 -7.07 4.12 2.71
N ALA A 222 -7.54 3.51 1.63
CA ALA A 222 -6.66 2.83 0.69
C ALA A 222 -5.59 3.80 0.15
N GLN A 223 -4.34 3.35 0.09
CA GLN A 223 -3.20 4.17 -0.29
C GLN A 223 -2.04 3.31 -0.78
N ALA A 224 -1.07 3.97 -1.40
CA ALA A 224 0.20 3.37 -1.78
C ALA A 224 1.40 4.14 -1.21
N TYR A 225 2.46 3.42 -0.88
CA TYR A 225 3.73 3.98 -0.42
C TYR A 225 4.91 3.25 -1.06
N ARG A 226 5.93 3.98 -1.50
CA ARG A 226 7.19 3.41 -1.99
C ARG A 226 8.22 3.41 -0.88
N TRP A 227 8.77 2.24 -0.55
CA TRP A 227 9.87 2.10 0.41
C TRP A 227 11.24 2.04 -0.26
N TYR A 228 11.34 1.36 -1.40
CA TYR A 228 12.57 1.28 -2.21
C TYR A 228 12.35 1.81 -3.64
N PRO A 229 13.37 2.44 -4.23
CA PRO A 229 14.68 2.74 -3.63
C PRO A 229 14.57 3.83 -2.53
N LEU A 230 15.46 3.76 -1.53
CA LEU A 230 15.35 4.57 -0.29
C LEU A 230 15.35 6.08 -0.56
N GLU A 231 16.12 6.52 -1.55
CA GLU A 231 16.24 7.92 -1.98
C GLU A 231 14.92 8.46 -2.57
N GLN A 232 14.04 7.55 -2.98
CA GLN A 232 12.76 7.86 -3.60
C GLN A 232 11.56 7.51 -2.70
N ALA A 233 11.81 7.15 -1.42
CA ALA A 233 10.77 6.72 -0.50
C ALA A 233 9.73 7.83 -0.26
N ALA A 234 8.46 7.56 -0.58
CA ALA A 234 7.38 8.55 -0.51
C ALA A 234 6.00 7.89 -0.64
N SER A 235 4.96 8.62 -0.20
CA SER A 235 3.57 8.31 -0.57
C SER A 235 3.38 8.44 -2.08
N LEU A 236 2.53 7.58 -2.65
CA LEU A 236 2.26 7.51 -4.08
C LEU A 236 0.79 7.86 -4.38
N PRO A 237 0.38 9.15 -4.32
CA PRO A 237 -1.01 9.55 -4.56
C PRO A 237 -1.49 9.32 -6.00
N ASP A 238 -0.54 9.11 -6.93
CA ASP A 238 -0.80 8.82 -8.33
C ASP A 238 -1.13 7.34 -8.60
N VAL A 239 -0.86 6.46 -7.64
CA VAL A 239 -1.28 5.05 -7.70
C VAL A 239 -2.71 4.99 -7.20
N LEU A 240 -3.62 4.56 -8.08
CA LEU A 240 -5.00 4.31 -7.68
C LEU A 240 -5.03 2.99 -6.92
N VAL A 241 -5.60 3.00 -5.71
CA VAL A 241 -5.84 1.79 -4.92
C VAL A 241 -7.29 1.81 -4.46
N ALA A 242 -8.01 0.73 -4.72
CA ALA A 242 -9.36 0.54 -4.22
C ALA A 242 -9.47 -0.85 -3.59
N ALA A 243 -10.29 -0.96 -2.55
CA ALA A 243 -10.49 -2.21 -1.86
C ALA A 243 -11.92 -2.33 -1.32
N ARG A 244 -12.40 -3.57 -1.23
CA ARG A 244 -13.71 -3.90 -0.64
C ARG A 244 -13.59 -5.09 0.30
N PRO A 245 -14.26 -5.08 1.45
CA PRO A 245 -14.33 -6.26 2.30
C PRO A 245 -15.12 -7.36 1.58
N THR A 246 -14.74 -8.60 1.82
CA THR A 246 -15.48 -9.80 1.42
C THR A 246 -15.98 -10.54 2.66
N ALA A 247 -16.63 -11.68 2.48
CA ALA A 247 -17.06 -12.52 3.59
C ALA A 247 -15.90 -13.20 4.33
N SER A 248 -14.70 -13.25 3.73
CA SER A 248 -13.55 -14.02 4.24
C SER A 248 -12.23 -13.24 4.17
N GLY A 249 -12.27 -11.91 4.06
CA GLY A 249 -11.09 -11.06 3.88
C GLY A 249 -11.44 -9.84 3.04
N TYR A 250 -10.68 -9.57 1.98
CA TYR A 250 -10.89 -8.40 1.12
C TYR A 250 -10.41 -8.60 -0.32
N GLN A 251 -10.93 -7.75 -1.20
CA GLN A 251 -10.42 -7.57 -2.56
C GLN A 251 -9.68 -6.25 -2.63
N LEU A 252 -8.57 -6.21 -3.36
CA LEU A 252 -7.78 -5.01 -3.61
C LEU A 252 -7.45 -4.93 -5.09
N GLU A 253 -7.61 -3.75 -5.67
CA GLU A 253 -7.15 -3.42 -7.01
C GLU A 253 -6.21 -2.22 -6.95
N ALA A 254 -5.20 -2.24 -7.81
CA ALA A 254 -4.30 -1.13 -8.01
C ALA A 254 -4.02 -0.86 -9.49
N ALA A 255 -4.01 0.42 -9.86
CA ALA A 255 -3.39 0.91 -11.08
C ALA A 255 -2.13 1.69 -10.73
N ILE A 256 -0.97 1.14 -11.09
CA ILE A 256 0.35 1.67 -10.80
C ILE A 256 0.91 2.28 -12.09
N PRO A 257 0.99 3.61 -12.19
CA PRO A 257 1.52 4.23 -13.40
C PRO A 257 2.98 3.86 -13.63
N TRP A 258 3.36 3.53 -14.87
CA TRP A 258 4.74 3.16 -15.21
C TRP A 258 5.77 4.23 -14.83
N ARG A 259 5.37 5.51 -14.88
CA ARG A 259 6.21 6.65 -14.44
C ARG A 259 6.62 6.57 -12.97
N VAL A 260 5.81 5.93 -12.11
CA VAL A 260 6.13 5.74 -10.68
C VAL A 260 7.25 4.70 -10.50
N LEU A 261 7.38 3.80 -11.48
CA LEU A 261 8.38 2.73 -11.55
C LEU A 261 9.60 3.12 -12.42
N GLY A 262 9.64 4.34 -12.95
CA GLY A 262 10.70 4.76 -13.87
C GLY A 262 10.74 3.99 -15.19
N VAL A 263 9.66 3.27 -15.54
CA VAL A 263 9.62 2.40 -16.72
C VAL A 263 9.12 3.17 -17.95
N SER A 264 9.88 3.07 -19.03
CA SER A 264 9.43 3.37 -20.39
C SER A 264 9.00 2.06 -21.05
N ILE A 265 7.69 1.89 -21.23
CA ILE A 265 7.14 0.64 -21.75
C ILE A 265 7.59 0.35 -23.19
N GLU A 266 8.01 1.32 -23.98
CA GLU A 266 8.49 1.02 -25.34
C GLU A 266 9.77 0.15 -25.35
N ASP A 267 10.53 0.19 -24.26
CA ASP A 267 11.87 -0.41 -24.16
C ASP A 267 11.89 -1.71 -23.35
N GLN A 268 10.79 -2.04 -22.66
CA GLN A 268 10.79 -3.09 -21.65
C GLN A 268 9.51 -3.91 -21.59
N ARG A 269 9.69 -5.23 -21.52
CA ARG A 269 8.61 -6.22 -21.49
C ARG A 269 8.80 -7.28 -20.39
N SER A 270 9.91 -7.26 -19.67
CA SER A 270 10.25 -8.25 -18.65
C SER A 270 10.79 -7.53 -17.41
N PHE A 271 10.33 -7.96 -16.24
CA PHE A 271 10.64 -7.38 -14.94
C PHE A 271 10.93 -8.48 -13.93
N GLY A 272 11.77 -8.22 -12.92
CA GLY A 272 11.73 -9.04 -11.71
C GLY A 272 10.48 -8.67 -10.90
N PHE A 273 9.87 -9.64 -10.24
CA PHE A 273 8.52 -9.49 -9.70
C PHE A 273 8.24 -10.41 -8.53
N VAL A 274 7.68 -9.86 -7.46
CA VAL A 274 7.10 -10.61 -6.33
C VAL A 274 5.88 -9.85 -5.82
N VAL A 275 4.82 -10.57 -5.46
CA VAL A 275 3.68 -10.01 -4.73
C VAL A 275 3.58 -10.73 -3.40
N SER A 276 3.37 -9.96 -2.34
CA SER A 276 3.20 -10.46 -0.98
C SER A 276 1.98 -9.84 -0.30
N VAL A 277 1.46 -10.49 0.74
CA VAL A 277 0.46 -9.93 1.65
C VAL A 277 0.94 -10.07 3.09
N SER A 278 0.86 -8.97 3.84
CA SER A 278 1.19 -8.88 5.27
C SER A 278 -0.05 -9.09 6.12
N ASP A 279 0.20 -9.56 7.33
CA ASP A 279 -0.82 -10.02 8.27
C ASP A 279 -0.71 -9.31 9.62
N ASN A 280 -1.84 -8.93 10.21
CA ASN A 280 -1.96 -8.53 11.60
C ASN A 280 -3.37 -8.82 12.15
N ASP A 281 -3.46 -9.81 13.03
CA ASP A 281 -4.73 -10.17 13.67
C ASP A 281 -5.02 -9.42 14.95
N THR A 282 -4.09 -8.63 15.47
CA THR A 282 -4.24 -8.04 16.81
C THR A 282 -4.90 -6.67 16.71
N PRO A 283 -6.16 -6.48 17.16
CA PRO A 283 -6.84 -5.21 16.96
C PRO A 283 -6.13 -4.05 17.66
N ASN A 284 -6.01 -2.92 16.95
CA ASN A 284 -5.36 -1.69 17.43
C ASN A 284 -3.84 -1.81 17.66
N THR A 285 -3.17 -2.75 17.01
CA THR A 285 -1.70 -2.82 16.98
C THR A 285 -1.15 -2.43 15.61
N ALA A 286 0.13 -2.12 15.62
CA ALA A 286 0.96 -1.94 14.44
C ALA A 286 2.10 -2.96 14.52
N ASP A 287 1.79 -4.19 14.17
CA ASP A 287 2.73 -5.31 14.21
C ASP A 287 2.52 -6.23 13.00
N GLN A 288 3.54 -6.37 12.17
CA GLN A 288 3.51 -7.34 11.09
C GLN A 288 3.69 -8.73 11.69
N GLN A 289 2.66 -9.54 11.72
CA GLN A 289 2.69 -10.87 12.34
C GLN A 289 3.18 -11.94 11.38
N THR A 290 2.77 -11.88 10.12
CA THR A 290 3.36 -12.72 9.06
C THR A 290 3.43 -11.96 7.72
N LEU A 291 4.14 -12.55 6.77
CA LEU A 291 4.18 -12.13 5.37
C LEU A 291 4.12 -13.38 4.50
N LEU A 292 3.05 -13.53 3.73
CA LEU A 292 2.98 -14.51 2.65
C LEU A 292 3.46 -13.89 1.35
N SER A 293 4.12 -14.68 0.51
CA SER A 293 4.72 -14.26 -0.76
C SER A 293 4.32 -15.20 -1.89
N SER A 294 4.30 -14.68 -3.12
CA SER A 294 4.09 -15.44 -4.35
C SER A 294 5.20 -16.47 -4.60
N THR A 295 6.32 -16.34 -3.89
CA THR A 295 7.48 -17.20 -4.02
C THR A 295 8.21 -17.37 -2.67
N PRO A 296 8.62 -18.61 -2.30
CA PRO A 296 9.42 -18.83 -1.10
C PRO A 296 10.85 -18.31 -1.24
N ARG A 297 11.26 -17.92 -2.45
CA ARG A 297 12.59 -17.39 -2.73
C ARG A 297 12.74 -15.91 -2.41
N ARG A 298 11.64 -15.21 -2.06
CA ARG A 298 11.66 -13.75 -1.84
C ARG A 298 12.76 -13.36 -0.84
N ASN A 299 13.75 -12.64 -1.33
CA ASN A 299 14.69 -11.90 -0.53
C ASN A 299 14.64 -10.42 -0.94
N LEU A 300 14.18 -9.54 -0.04
CA LEU A 300 14.10 -8.09 -0.32
C LEU A 300 15.48 -7.49 -0.65
N GLY A 301 16.56 -8.02 -0.05
CA GLY A 301 17.91 -7.52 -0.25
C GLY A 301 18.64 -8.14 -1.45
N ASP A 302 17.98 -9.00 -2.23
CA ASP A 302 18.57 -9.68 -3.38
C ASP A 302 17.54 -9.85 -4.51
N PRO A 303 17.47 -8.88 -5.45
CA PRO A 303 16.59 -8.93 -6.61
C PRO A 303 16.80 -10.17 -7.48
N THR A 304 17.95 -10.85 -7.42
CA THR A 304 18.22 -12.10 -8.19
C THR A 304 17.33 -13.27 -7.79
N THR A 305 16.68 -13.15 -6.64
CA THR A 305 15.77 -14.17 -6.09
C THR A 305 14.32 -14.00 -6.55
N TRP A 306 13.96 -12.83 -7.08
CA TRP A 306 12.59 -12.51 -7.47
C TRP A 306 12.14 -13.38 -8.66
N ASP A 307 10.84 -13.58 -8.79
CA ASP A 307 10.27 -14.22 -9.98
C ASP A 307 10.22 -13.21 -11.13
N LEU A 308 9.63 -13.57 -12.27
CA LEU A 308 9.55 -12.69 -13.43
C LEU A 308 8.11 -12.31 -13.74
N LEU A 309 7.92 -11.08 -14.21
CA LEU A 309 6.69 -10.64 -14.87
C LEU A 309 6.99 -10.38 -16.34
N GLN A 310 6.23 -11.03 -17.22
CA GLN A 310 6.28 -10.82 -18.67
C GLN A 310 5.03 -10.08 -19.13
N LEU A 311 5.21 -9.00 -19.89
CA LEU A 311 4.11 -8.31 -20.57
C LEU A 311 3.84 -8.99 -21.91
N ASN A 312 2.57 -9.33 -22.14
CA ASN A 312 2.07 -9.89 -23.39
C ASN A 312 1.07 -8.93 -24.04
N ASP A 313 1.15 -8.79 -25.36
CA ASP A 313 0.22 -7.98 -26.17
C ASP A 313 -1.12 -8.69 -26.46
#